data_AF-A0AAW3X1U2-F1
#
_entry.id   AF-A0AAW3X1U2-F1
#
_cell.length_a   1.000
_cell.length_b   1.000
_cell.length_c   1.000
_cell.angle_alpha   90.00
_cell.angle_beta   90.00
_cell.angle_gamma   90.00
#
_symmetry.space_group_name_H-M   'P 1'
#
loop_
_entity.id
_entity.type
_entity.pdbx_description
1 polymer ?
#
loop_
_entity_poly.entity_id
_entity_poly.type
_entity_poly.pdbx_seq_one_letter_code
_entity_poly.pdbx_strand_id
1 'polypeptide(L)'
;MKKGEIYEGTVERIEFPNKGVVVIDGEKAIVKNALPGQKIRFRINKKRGGRCEGMLLEVVEHSKLETAEDVCPHFGICGGCLYQPIPYEEQLAIKEKQVRSLLDAVCPEYEFEGILGSPLVQGYRNKMEFSFGDEVKDGPMSLGMHKRGSFYDVVTTGECHIVHPDFCKILVCTKEYFEEKKVGFYKKMQHTGYLRHLLVRRAIKTGEILVDLITTTQTDTFDGTEEALLRGWTERLQALPMEGSFAGILHTKNDTLADAVKDEGTDILFGREHFYEELLGLRFQISPFSFFQTNSLGAEVLYEKTREYVGETKGKVVFDLYSGTGTIAQILAPVAEKVVGVEIVGEAVEAARENAARNGLGNCEFLAGDVLKVVDELEEKPDLIVLDPPRDGIHPKAIGKILNFGVSHMVYVSCKPTSLARDLEPIQAAGYQVDKVCCMDMFPHTANCETVVSLTRKK
;
A
#
# COMPACT_ATOMS: atom_id res chain seq x y z
N MET A 1 10.45 -7.31 33.60
CA MET A 1 10.04 -5.96 33.10
C MET A 1 8.68 -5.49 33.65
N LYS A 2 8.45 -4.18 33.87
CA LYS A 2 7.18 -3.62 34.40
C LYS A 2 6.65 -2.47 33.53
N LYS A 3 5.31 -2.31 33.48
CA LYS A 3 4.64 -1.22 32.73
C LYS A 3 5.03 0.16 33.29
N GLY A 4 5.34 1.09 32.41
CA GLY A 4 5.76 2.46 32.72
C GLY A 4 7.27 2.62 32.91
N GLU A 5 7.99 1.55 33.20
CA GLU A 5 9.44 1.58 33.38
C GLU A 5 10.19 1.61 32.04
N ILE A 6 11.39 2.17 32.09
CA ILE A 6 12.30 2.32 30.96
C ILE A 6 13.41 1.28 31.09
N TYR A 7 13.71 0.63 29.97
CA TYR A 7 14.77 -0.37 29.85
C TYR A 7 15.66 -0.02 28.67
N GLU A 8 16.89 -0.54 28.70
CA GLU A 8 17.85 -0.45 27.61
C GLU A 8 18.28 -1.86 27.21
N GLY A 9 18.32 -2.16 25.92
CA GLY A 9 18.70 -3.47 25.41
C GLY A 9 18.95 -3.50 23.91
N THR A 10 19.56 -4.57 23.42
CA THR A 10 19.86 -4.76 22.00
C THR A 10 18.73 -5.53 21.32
N VAL A 11 18.34 -5.08 20.13
CA VAL A 11 17.37 -5.77 19.29
C VAL A 11 18.04 -7.01 18.69
N GLU A 12 17.63 -8.21 19.13
CA GLU A 12 18.22 -9.47 18.69
C GLU A 12 17.78 -9.85 17.27
N ARG A 13 16.50 -9.62 16.97
CA ARG A 13 15.87 -9.92 15.69
C ARG A 13 14.60 -9.10 15.51
N ILE A 14 14.02 -9.15 14.32
CA ILE A 14 12.71 -8.56 14.03
C ILE A 14 11.73 -9.63 13.56
N GLU A 15 10.48 -9.48 13.98
CA GLU A 15 9.34 -10.29 13.55
C GLU A 15 8.42 -9.46 12.64
N PHE A 16 7.70 -10.11 11.72
CA PHE A 16 6.85 -9.38 10.79
C PHE A 16 5.68 -8.63 11.47
N PRO A 17 5.34 -7.40 11.01
CA PRO A 17 6.18 -6.48 10.25
C PRO A 17 7.05 -5.62 11.19
N ASN A 18 8.38 -5.74 11.09
CA ASN A 18 9.37 -4.92 11.82
C ASN A 18 9.11 -4.72 13.34
N LYS A 19 8.80 -5.82 14.02
CA LYS A 19 8.65 -5.91 15.48
C LYS A 19 9.98 -6.35 16.08
N GLY A 20 10.78 -5.40 16.56
CA GLY A 20 12.04 -5.67 17.25
C GLY A 20 11.82 -6.49 18.51
N VAL A 21 12.61 -7.55 18.65
CA VAL A 21 12.61 -8.43 19.83
C VAL A 21 13.81 -8.07 20.69
N VAL A 22 13.55 -7.68 21.94
CA VAL A 22 14.57 -7.44 22.96
C VAL A 22 14.33 -8.40 24.11
N VAL A 23 15.41 -8.99 24.65
CA VAL A 23 15.36 -9.88 25.82
C VAL A 23 16.11 -9.23 26.96
N ILE A 24 15.43 -9.02 28.10
CA ILE A 24 16.00 -8.46 29.34
C ILE A 24 15.72 -9.47 30.45
N ASP A 25 16.77 -9.97 31.10
CA ASP A 25 16.68 -10.94 32.21
C ASP A 25 15.80 -12.16 31.89
N GLY A 26 15.86 -12.65 30.63
CA GLY A 26 15.06 -13.78 30.15
C GLY A 26 13.60 -13.44 29.80
N GLU A 27 13.13 -12.21 30.04
CA GLU A 27 11.82 -11.74 29.58
C GLU A 27 11.92 -11.12 28.17
N LYS A 28 11.03 -11.54 27.26
CA LYS A 28 10.92 -11.00 25.90
C LYS A 28 10.02 -9.75 25.86
N ALA A 29 10.46 -8.68 25.21
CA ALA A 29 9.67 -7.50 24.85
C ALA A 29 9.66 -7.26 23.34
N ILE A 30 8.53 -6.80 22.82
CA ILE A 30 8.36 -6.36 21.44
C ILE A 30 8.40 -4.84 21.38
N VAL A 31 9.33 -4.28 20.60
CA VAL A 31 9.48 -2.84 20.38
C VAL A 31 9.41 -2.57 18.88
N LYS A 32 8.42 -1.79 18.45
CA LYS A 32 8.25 -1.40 17.04
C LYS A 32 9.27 -0.33 16.64
N ASN A 33 9.54 -0.24 15.34
CA ASN A 33 10.38 0.79 14.72
C ASN A 33 11.87 0.73 15.12
N ALA A 34 12.35 -0.45 15.51
CA ALA A 34 13.75 -0.69 15.83
C ALA A 34 14.31 -1.74 14.87
N LEU A 35 15.57 -1.59 14.49
CA LEU A 35 16.28 -2.44 13.53
C LEU A 35 17.12 -3.50 14.25
N PRO A 36 17.35 -4.68 13.64
CA PRO A 36 18.23 -5.70 14.21
C PRO A 36 19.61 -5.14 14.53
N GLY A 37 20.14 -5.42 15.71
CA GLY A 37 21.46 -4.97 16.17
C GLY A 37 21.48 -3.58 16.81
N GLN A 38 20.41 -2.78 16.74
CA GLN A 38 20.35 -1.51 17.46
C GLN A 38 20.32 -1.73 18.96
N LYS A 39 21.05 -0.88 19.70
CA LYS A 39 20.85 -0.72 21.14
C LYS A 39 19.81 0.37 21.35
N ILE A 40 18.71 0.05 22.03
CA ILE A 40 17.58 0.95 22.16
C ILE A 40 17.19 1.17 23.61
N ARG A 41 16.67 2.36 23.89
CA ARG A 41 15.97 2.70 25.12
C ARG A 41 14.47 2.70 24.83
N PHE A 42 13.70 1.99 25.65
CA PHE A 42 12.26 1.83 25.41
C PHE A 42 11.47 1.81 26.72
N ARG A 43 10.23 2.27 26.67
CA ARG A 43 9.28 2.27 27.81
C ARG A 43 8.24 1.18 27.61
N ILE A 44 8.02 0.34 28.61
CA ILE A 44 6.94 -0.67 28.54
C ILE A 44 5.59 0.04 28.62
N ASN A 45 4.80 -0.03 27.55
CA ASN A 45 3.45 0.55 27.52
C ASN A 45 2.36 -0.52 27.80
N LYS A 46 2.66 -1.81 27.61
CA LYS A 46 1.70 -2.91 27.81
C LYS A 46 2.40 -4.16 28.31
N LYS A 47 1.87 -4.75 29.39
CA LYS A 47 2.26 -6.07 29.90
C LYS A 47 1.01 -6.84 30.33
N ARG A 48 0.66 -7.91 29.60
CA ARG A 48 -0.51 -8.77 29.91
C ARG A 48 -0.35 -10.15 29.26
N GLY A 49 -0.60 -11.22 30.04
CA GLY A 49 -0.67 -12.59 29.52
C GLY A 49 0.59 -13.05 28.78
N GLY A 50 1.78 -12.82 29.36
CA GLY A 50 3.07 -13.15 28.74
C GLY A 50 3.52 -12.21 27.62
N ARG A 51 2.64 -11.34 27.10
CA ARG A 51 3.01 -10.30 26.13
C ARG A 51 3.55 -9.06 26.83
N CYS A 52 4.72 -8.62 26.41
CA CYS A 52 5.34 -7.36 26.81
C CYS A 52 5.62 -6.53 25.56
N GLU A 53 5.02 -5.33 25.47
CA GLU A 53 5.22 -4.40 24.37
C GLU A 53 5.83 -3.09 24.91
N GLY A 54 6.80 -2.57 24.17
CA GLY A 54 7.53 -1.36 24.47
C GLY A 54 7.37 -0.31 23.38
N MET A 55 7.43 0.95 23.79
CA MET A 55 7.54 2.12 22.93
C MET A 55 9.01 2.52 22.85
N LEU A 56 9.57 2.54 21.65
CA LEU A 56 10.91 3.07 21.41
C LEU A 56 10.96 4.53 21.85
N LEU A 57 11.95 4.88 22.67
CA LEU A 57 12.23 6.26 23.08
C LEU A 57 13.43 6.82 22.32
N GLU A 58 14.47 6.00 22.16
CA GLU A 58 15.76 6.43 21.62
C GLU A 58 16.53 5.23 21.07
N VAL A 59 17.23 5.43 19.95
CA VAL A 59 18.28 4.53 19.48
C VAL A 59 19.59 5.03 20.10
N VAL A 60 20.12 4.28 21.06
CA VAL A 60 21.33 4.63 21.82
C VAL A 60 22.59 4.29 21.02
N GLU A 61 22.53 3.21 20.25
CA GLU A 61 23.60 2.80 19.34
C GLU A 61 22.97 2.22 18.07
N HIS A 62 23.41 2.74 16.91
CA HIS A 62 22.98 2.24 15.61
C HIS A 62 23.53 0.83 15.34
N SER A 63 22.76 0.06 14.58
CA SER A 63 23.19 -1.23 14.06
C SER A 63 24.33 -1.07 13.06
N LYS A 64 25.19 -2.08 12.99
CA LYS A 64 26.23 -2.17 11.94
C LYS A 64 25.67 -2.32 10.53
N LEU A 65 24.36 -2.62 10.40
CA LEU A 65 23.67 -2.67 9.10
C LEU A 65 23.25 -1.28 8.61
N GLU A 66 23.30 -0.26 9.46
CA GLU A 66 22.89 1.11 9.11
C GLU A 66 24.02 1.85 8.40
N THR A 67 24.36 1.41 7.18
CA THR A 67 25.50 1.92 6.40
C THR A 67 25.10 2.56 5.07
N ALA A 68 23.81 2.69 4.78
CA ALA A 68 23.38 3.34 3.54
C ALA A 68 23.71 4.83 3.56
N GLU A 69 24.20 5.31 2.41
CA GLU A 69 24.39 6.74 2.14
C GLU A 69 23.07 7.33 1.63
N ASP A 70 22.91 8.66 1.73
CA ASP A 70 21.74 9.38 1.21
C ASP A 70 20.38 8.95 1.83
N VAL A 71 20.29 8.98 3.16
CA VAL A 71 19.04 8.75 3.89
C VAL A 71 18.18 10.02 3.84
N CYS A 72 16.86 9.87 3.59
CA CYS A 72 15.92 10.98 3.55
C CYS A 72 16.04 11.85 4.81
N PRO A 73 16.05 13.18 4.68
CA PRO A 73 16.18 14.09 5.83
C PRO A 73 15.05 13.95 6.86
N HIS A 74 13.90 13.39 6.45
CA HIS A 74 12.76 13.14 7.32
C HIS A 74 12.75 11.74 7.95
N PHE A 75 13.77 10.90 7.70
CA PHE A 75 13.85 9.56 8.28
C PHE A 75 13.88 9.62 9.82
N GLY A 76 13.23 8.64 10.47
CA GLY A 76 13.09 8.60 11.92
C GLY A 76 11.93 9.45 12.46
N ILE A 77 11.57 10.54 11.77
CA ILE A 77 10.43 11.41 12.11
C ILE A 77 9.19 11.02 11.31
N CYS A 78 9.30 10.94 9.98
CA CYS A 78 8.22 10.52 9.09
C CYS A 78 7.83 9.05 9.34
N GLY A 79 6.52 8.77 9.34
CA GLY A 79 5.99 7.41 9.54
C GLY A 79 6.13 6.47 8.33
N GLY A 80 6.61 6.96 7.18
CA GLY A 80 6.58 6.21 5.91
C GLY A 80 7.65 5.12 5.75
N CYS A 81 8.92 5.46 5.98
CA CYS A 81 10.05 4.55 5.74
C CYS A 81 10.66 4.03 7.05
N LEU A 82 11.17 2.80 7.02
CA LEU A 82 11.76 2.10 8.17
C LEU A 82 13.20 1.63 7.92
N TYR A 83 13.54 1.27 6.68
CA TYR A 83 14.81 0.62 6.34
C TYR A 83 15.74 1.49 5.49
N GLN A 84 15.47 2.78 5.28
CA GLN A 84 16.36 3.61 4.45
C GLN A 84 17.84 3.60 4.87
N PRO A 85 18.20 3.57 6.16
CA PRO A 85 19.61 3.48 6.56
C PRO A 85 20.28 2.14 6.24
N ILE A 86 19.52 1.12 5.84
CA ILE A 86 20.03 -0.22 5.55
C ILE A 86 20.25 -0.35 4.03
N PRO A 87 21.42 -0.83 3.56
CA PRO A 87 21.64 -1.12 2.14
C PRO A 87 20.55 -2.01 1.56
N TYR A 88 20.14 -1.77 0.31
CA TYR A 88 18.93 -2.38 -0.26
C TYR A 88 18.93 -3.92 -0.21
N GLU A 89 20.05 -4.57 -0.54
CA GLU A 89 20.20 -6.04 -0.46
C GLU A 89 19.97 -6.59 0.96
N GLU A 90 20.41 -5.85 1.98
CA GLU A 90 20.15 -6.22 3.38
C GLU A 90 18.68 -6.02 3.75
N GLN A 91 17.98 -5.05 3.15
CA GLN A 91 16.52 -4.92 3.31
C GLN A 91 15.80 -6.14 2.74
N LEU A 92 16.21 -6.59 1.56
CA LEU A 92 15.68 -7.79 0.91
C LEU A 92 15.90 -9.03 1.79
N ALA A 93 17.13 -9.26 2.25
CA ALA A 93 17.47 -10.37 3.15
C ALA A 93 16.64 -10.35 4.45
N ILE A 94 16.45 -9.15 5.02
CA ILE A 94 15.62 -8.97 6.22
C ILE A 94 14.14 -9.31 5.96
N LYS A 95 13.58 -8.87 4.83
CA LYS A 95 12.19 -9.19 4.43
C LYS A 95 12.03 -10.67 4.15
N GLU A 96 12.93 -11.24 3.36
CA GLU A 96 12.98 -12.65 3.00
C GLU A 96 12.94 -13.54 4.25
N LYS A 97 13.84 -13.29 5.20
CA LYS A 97 13.92 -14.04 6.45
C LYS A 97 12.61 -13.96 7.25
N GLN A 98 11.96 -12.81 7.29
CA GLN A 98 10.68 -12.63 8.00
C GLN A 98 9.55 -13.42 7.35
N VAL A 99 9.43 -13.38 6.02
CA VAL A 99 8.40 -14.14 5.30
C VAL A 99 8.66 -15.64 5.43
N ARG A 100 9.89 -16.07 5.16
CA ARG A 100 10.29 -17.48 5.26
C ARG A 100 10.02 -18.05 6.65
N SER A 101 10.37 -17.32 7.72
CA SER A 101 10.11 -17.78 9.09
C SER A 101 8.62 -17.99 9.41
N LEU A 102 7.72 -17.24 8.76
CA LEU A 102 6.27 -17.43 8.91
C LEU A 102 5.77 -18.64 8.15
N LEU A 103 6.30 -18.87 6.96
CA LEU A 103 5.89 -19.99 6.10
C LEU A 103 6.46 -21.32 6.59
N ASP A 104 7.73 -21.36 7.02
CA ASP A 104 8.37 -22.53 7.64
C ASP A 104 7.57 -23.05 8.86
N ALA A 105 6.80 -22.18 9.52
CA ALA A 105 5.97 -22.55 10.68
C ALA A 105 4.67 -23.28 10.30
N VAL A 106 4.20 -23.15 9.06
CA VAL A 106 2.89 -23.67 8.62
C VAL A 106 2.97 -24.55 7.37
N CYS A 107 4.07 -24.52 6.63
CA CYS A 107 4.31 -25.28 5.40
C CYS A 107 5.45 -26.28 5.63
N PRO A 108 5.20 -27.59 5.49
CA PRO A 108 6.22 -28.61 5.78
C PRO A 108 7.34 -28.66 4.73
N GLU A 109 6.99 -28.50 3.45
CA GLU A 109 7.92 -28.55 2.32
C GLU A 109 7.40 -27.61 1.22
N TYR A 110 8.30 -26.83 0.62
CA TYR A 110 8.06 -26.00 -0.55
C TYR A 110 9.39 -25.49 -1.14
N GLU A 111 9.39 -25.10 -2.41
CA GLU A 111 10.49 -24.38 -3.04
C GLU A 111 10.36 -22.88 -2.75
N PHE A 112 11.37 -22.30 -2.11
CA PHE A 112 11.44 -20.86 -1.88
C PHE A 112 12.39 -20.21 -2.88
N GLU A 113 11.84 -19.44 -3.81
CA GLU A 113 12.58 -18.82 -4.92
C GLU A 113 13.27 -17.51 -4.50
N GLY A 114 13.14 -17.10 -3.23
CA GLY A 114 13.74 -15.88 -2.69
C GLY A 114 12.82 -14.66 -2.77
N ILE A 115 13.43 -13.47 -2.81
CA ILE A 115 12.75 -12.18 -2.96
C ILE A 115 13.25 -11.46 -4.22
N LEU A 116 12.31 -11.06 -5.08
CA LEU A 116 12.57 -10.20 -6.21
C LEU A 116 12.61 -8.75 -5.74
N GLY A 117 13.66 -8.03 -6.14
CA GLY A 117 13.79 -6.60 -5.87
C GLY A 117 12.90 -5.76 -6.79
N SER A 118 12.40 -4.64 -6.27
CA SER A 118 11.83 -3.57 -7.09
C SER A 118 12.81 -3.10 -8.18
N PRO A 119 12.36 -2.94 -9.44
CA PRO A 119 13.17 -2.34 -10.50
C PRO A 119 13.63 -0.91 -10.20
N LEU A 120 12.84 -0.17 -9.40
CA LEU A 120 13.21 1.14 -8.86
C LEU A 120 13.13 1.13 -7.33
N VAL A 121 14.22 1.49 -6.68
CA VAL A 121 14.31 1.57 -5.21
C VAL A 121 13.90 2.94 -4.69
N GLN A 122 14.27 3.99 -5.42
CA GLN A 122 13.87 5.38 -5.20
C GLN A 122 12.87 5.81 -6.29
N GLY A 123 12.03 6.79 -6.00
CA GLY A 123 11.08 7.36 -6.97
C GLY A 123 10.00 6.41 -7.48
N TYR A 124 9.88 5.21 -6.92
CA TYR A 124 8.99 4.15 -7.41
C TYR A 124 7.51 4.43 -7.17
N ARG A 125 7.21 5.26 -6.16
CA ARG A 125 5.85 5.41 -5.64
C ARG A 125 5.07 6.40 -6.50
N ASN A 126 3.98 5.91 -7.09
CA ASN A 126 3.15 6.64 -8.05
C ASN A 126 1.92 7.33 -7.42
N LYS A 127 1.69 7.16 -6.11
CA LYS A 127 0.58 7.80 -5.36
C LYS A 127 1.02 8.22 -3.96
N MET A 128 0.70 9.46 -3.60
CA MET A 128 0.79 9.98 -2.25
C MET A 128 -0.51 10.65 -1.85
N GLU A 129 -0.81 10.55 -0.56
CA GLU A 129 -1.86 11.31 0.11
C GLU A 129 -1.18 12.02 1.29
N PHE A 130 -1.01 13.32 1.15
CA PHE A 130 -0.39 14.17 2.16
C PHE A 130 -1.49 14.80 3.01
N SER A 131 -1.28 14.89 4.32
CA SER A 131 -2.21 15.53 5.24
C SER A 131 -1.80 16.98 5.48
N PHE A 132 -2.76 17.89 5.54
CA PHE A 132 -2.58 19.18 6.18
C PHE A 132 -2.70 19.01 7.70
N GLY A 133 -1.89 19.74 8.46
CA GLY A 133 -1.89 19.66 9.92
C GLY A 133 -0.91 20.63 10.55
N ASP A 134 -0.50 20.32 11.77
CA ASP A 134 0.61 20.98 12.45
C ASP A 134 1.63 19.95 12.94
N GLU A 135 2.89 20.39 13.03
CA GLU A 135 3.97 19.52 13.49
C GLU A 135 3.99 19.38 15.02
N VAL A 136 3.51 20.44 15.67
CA VAL A 136 3.26 20.59 17.11
C VAL A 136 1.94 21.32 17.24
N LYS A 137 1.15 20.95 18.25
CA LYS A 137 -0.19 21.51 18.46
C LYS A 137 -0.20 23.05 18.39
N ASP A 138 -1.08 23.59 17.55
CA ASP A 138 -1.28 25.02 17.30
C ASP A 138 -0.03 25.73 16.73
N GLY A 139 0.90 24.96 16.15
CA GLY A 139 2.06 25.46 15.42
C GLY A 139 1.73 25.92 13.99
N PRO A 140 2.75 26.27 13.19
CA PRO A 140 2.57 26.63 11.79
C PRO A 140 2.01 25.45 10.97
N MET A 141 1.32 25.77 9.87
CA MET A 141 0.77 24.76 8.98
C MET A 141 1.88 23.87 8.42
N SER A 142 1.61 22.57 8.43
CA SER A 142 2.43 21.54 7.80
C SER A 142 1.62 20.81 6.74
N LEU A 143 2.31 20.36 5.70
CA LEU A 143 1.74 19.52 4.64
C LEU A 143 2.70 18.38 4.35
N GLY A 144 2.28 17.15 4.63
CA GLY A 144 3.15 15.99 4.46
C GLY A 144 2.60 14.74 5.12
N MET A 145 3.45 14.04 5.86
CA MET A 145 3.11 12.74 6.44
C MET A 145 2.94 12.81 7.94
N HIS A 146 2.15 11.90 8.50
CA HIS A 146 2.07 11.74 9.95
C HIS A 146 3.42 11.32 10.55
N LYS A 147 3.75 11.90 11.70
CA LYS A 147 4.93 11.50 12.48
C LYS A 147 4.82 10.05 12.92
N ARG A 148 5.95 9.37 13.00
CA ARG A 148 6.04 7.99 13.46
C ARG A 148 5.44 7.87 14.87
N GLY A 149 4.40 7.05 14.99
CA GLY A 149 3.71 6.81 16.26
C GLY A 149 2.69 7.88 16.66
N SER A 150 2.44 8.88 15.81
CA SER A 150 1.39 9.88 16.00
C SER A 150 0.39 9.84 14.84
N PHE A 151 -0.89 10.06 15.15
CA PHE A 151 -1.97 10.21 14.16
C PHE A 151 -2.42 11.67 14.01
N TYR A 152 -1.83 12.57 14.80
CA TYR A 152 -2.20 13.98 14.86
C TYR A 152 -1.12 14.85 14.24
N ASP A 153 0.14 14.60 14.64
CA ASP A 153 1.25 15.45 14.23
C ASP A 153 1.64 15.15 12.79
N VAL A 154 1.75 16.19 11.97
CA VAL A 154 2.14 16.14 10.56
C VAL A 154 3.49 16.80 10.39
N VAL A 155 4.46 16.10 9.80
CA VAL A 155 5.74 16.68 9.39
C VAL A 155 5.68 17.07 7.92
N THR A 156 6.12 18.29 7.59
CA THR A 156 6.24 18.72 6.20
C THR A 156 7.31 17.90 5.50
N THR A 157 6.94 17.24 4.40
CA THR A 157 7.86 16.38 3.62
C THR A 157 8.18 17.02 2.28
N GLY A 158 8.95 18.12 2.32
CA GLY A 158 9.42 18.83 1.14
C GLY A 158 10.46 18.06 0.32
N GLU A 159 10.98 16.96 0.87
CA GLU A 159 11.81 15.98 0.18
C GLU A 159 11.29 14.57 0.49
N CYS A 160 11.32 13.67 -0.48
CA CYS A 160 10.88 12.29 -0.28
C CYS A 160 11.48 11.36 -1.34
N HIS A 161 12.42 10.51 -0.94
CA HIS A 161 13.16 9.65 -1.88
C HIS A 161 12.32 8.54 -2.52
N ILE A 162 11.15 8.20 -1.98
CA ILE A 162 10.31 7.12 -2.54
C ILE A 162 9.41 7.59 -3.69
N VAL A 163 9.29 8.90 -3.93
CA VAL A 163 8.45 9.48 -4.99
C VAL A 163 9.28 10.31 -5.95
N HIS A 164 8.74 10.56 -7.14
CA HIS A 164 9.37 11.47 -8.08
C HIS A 164 9.46 12.91 -7.50
N PRO A 165 10.54 13.69 -7.76
CA PRO A 165 10.68 15.06 -7.25
C PRO A 165 9.52 16.00 -7.55
N ASP A 166 8.76 15.73 -8.61
CA ASP A 166 7.52 16.43 -8.96
C ASP A 166 6.50 16.45 -7.81
N PHE A 167 6.36 15.37 -7.04
CA PHE A 167 5.47 15.32 -5.86
C PHE A 167 5.85 16.39 -4.84
N CYS A 168 7.14 16.49 -4.55
CA CYS A 168 7.68 17.41 -3.56
C CYS A 168 7.51 18.87 -4.01
N LYS A 169 7.72 19.16 -5.31
CA LYS A 169 7.46 20.50 -5.87
C LYS A 169 6.00 20.92 -5.71
N ILE A 170 5.06 20.02 -6.03
CA ILE A 170 3.61 20.26 -5.88
C ILE A 170 3.25 20.49 -4.40
N LEU A 171 3.78 19.66 -3.51
CA LEU A 171 3.57 19.76 -2.07
C LEU A 171 4.04 21.11 -1.52
N VAL A 172 5.30 21.49 -1.80
CA VAL A 172 5.89 22.73 -1.30
C VAL A 172 5.11 23.94 -1.83
N CYS A 173 4.85 23.98 -3.13
CA CYS A 173 4.07 25.05 -3.76
C CYS A 173 2.67 25.18 -3.15
N THR A 174 2.01 24.05 -2.90
CA THR A 174 0.66 24.02 -2.32
C THR A 174 0.67 24.55 -0.88
N LYS A 175 1.63 24.09 -0.06
CA LYS A 175 1.80 24.58 1.31
C LYS A 175 2.02 26.08 1.34
N GLU A 176 2.99 26.58 0.57
CA GLU A 176 3.35 28.00 0.52
C GLU A 176 2.17 28.87 0.06
N TYR A 177 1.44 28.44 -0.97
CA TYR A 177 0.25 29.14 -1.45
C TYR A 177 -0.79 29.33 -0.35
N PHE A 178 -1.14 28.26 0.35
CA PHE A 178 -2.17 28.32 1.38
C PHE A 178 -1.70 29.01 2.67
N GLU A 179 -0.40 28.97 2.99
CA GLU A 179 0.19 29.77 4.07
C GLU A 179 0.11 31.28 3.76
N GLU A 180 0.49 31.71 2.56
CA GLU A 180 0.40 33.11 2.12
C GLU A 180 -1.05 33.63 2.19
N LYS A 181 -2.01 32.78 1.80
CA LYS A 181 -3.44 33.06 1.85
C LYS A 181 -4.06 32.88 3.24
N LYS A 182 -3.28 32.46 4.24
CA LYS A 182 -3.69 32.23 5.63
C LYS A 182 -4.90 31.31 5.76
N VAL A 183 -4.95 30.27 4.92
CA VAL A 183 -6.06 29.32 4.90
C VAL A 183 -5.88 28.28 6.02
N GLY A 184 -6.93 28.06 6.81
CA GLY A 184 -6.91 27.08 7.90
C GLY A 184 -7.03 25.63 7.43
N PHE A 185 -6.27 24.73 8.05
CA PHE A 185 -6.45 23.29 7.90
C PHE A 185 -7.50 22.73 8.87
N TYR A 186 -8.05 21.56 8.53
CA TYR A 186 -9.07 20.88 9.30
C TYR A 186 -8.51 20.31 10.61
N LYS A 187 -8.95 20.88 11.74
CA LYS A 187 -8.62 20.42 13.08
C LYS A 187 -9.54 19.27 13.48
N LYS A 188 -9.09 18.03 13.27
CA LYS A 188 -9.86 16.78 13.49
C LYS A 188 -10.62 16.72 14.83
N MET A 189 -10.05 17.26 15.91
CA MET A 189 -10.68 17.24 17.24
C MET A 189 -11.76 18.32 17.44
N GLN A 190 -11.65 19.43 16.71
CA GLN A 190 -12.58 20.57 16.79
C GLN A 190 -13.64 20.52 15.69
N HIS A 191 -13.40 19.70 14.64
CA HIS A 191 -14.21 19.62 13.44
C HIS A 191 -14.37 20.96 12.70
N THR A 192 -13.34 21.80 12.78
CA THR A 192 -13.29 23.11 12.13
C THR A 192 -12.10 23.22 11.18
N GLY A 193 -12.22 24.01 10.12
CA GLY A 193 -11.15 24.25 9.16
C GLY A 193 -11.43 23.70 7.76
N TYR A 194 -10.62 24.11 6.79
CA TYR A 194 -10.88 23.87 5.37
C TYR A 194 -9.99 22.77 4.76
N LEU A 195 -8.67 22.94 4.80
CA LEU A 195 -7.72 22.05 4.11
C LEU A 195 -7.59 20.70 4.83
N ARG A 196 -7.79 19.58 4.12
CA ARG A 196 -7.67 18.24 4.72
C ARG A 196 -6.47 17.48 4.18
N HIS A 197 -6.47 17.20 2.89
CA HIS A 197 -5.44 16.38 2.24
C HIS A 197 -5.05 16.94 0.88
N LEU A 198 -3.86 16.57 0.41
CA LEU A 198 -3.39 16.75 -0.95
C LEU A 198 -3.03 15.38 -1.50
N LEU A 199 -3.80 14.88 -2.45
CA LEU A 199 -3.51 13.65 -3.16
C LEU A 199 -2.76 13.98 -4.44
N VAL A 200 -1.65 13.29 -4.66
CA VAL A 200 -0.86 13.40 -5.89
C VAL A 200 -0.67 12.01 -6.46
N ARG A 201 -0.86 11.88 -7.77
CA ARG A 201 -0.49 10.69 -8.54
C ARG A 201 0.36 11.09 -9.73
N ARG A 202 1.27 10.21 -10.13
CA ARG A 202 2.08 10.37 -11.34
C ARG A 202 2.27 9.03 -12.02
N ALA A 203 1.95 8.95 -13.30
CA ALA A 203 2.29 7.80 -14.13
C ALA A 203 3.82 7.64 -14.25
N ILE A 204 4.29 6.41 -14.16
CA ILE A 204 5.71 6.09 -14.37
C ILE A 204 6.05 6.13 -15.86
N LYS A 205 5.19 5.60 -16.75
CA LYS A 205 5.50 5.49 -18.18
C LYS A 205 5.25 6.79 -18.94
N THR A 206 4.21 7.55 -18.59
CA THR A 206 3.79 8.75 -19.34
C THR A 206 4.21 10.07 -18.69
N GLY A 207 4.53 10.07 -17.40
CA GLY A 207 4.80 11.29 -16.63
C GLY A 207 3.56 12.17 -16.37
N GLU A 208 2.36 11.70 -16.73
CA GLU A 208 1.11 12.40 -16.46
C GLU A 208 0.81 12.46 -14.95
N ILE A 209 0.37 13.60 -14.46
CA ILE A 209 0.15 13.90 -13.05
C ILE A 209 -1.32 14.25 -12.80
N LEU A 210 -1.90 13.67 -11.74
CA LEU A 210 -3.13 14.17 -11.13
C LEU A 210 -2.82 14.76 -9.77
N VAL A 211 -3.35 15.95 -9.51
CA VAL A 211 -3.36 16.58 -8.20
C VAL A 211 -4.80 16.76 -7.78
N ASP A 212 -5.12 16.39 -6.56
CA ASP A 212 -6.45 16.55 -6.00
C ASP A 212 -6.34 17.16 -4.60
N LEU A 213 -6.93 18.35 -4.44
CA LEU A 213 -7.03 19.03 -3.16
C LEU A 213 -8.32 18.60 -2.47
N ILE A 214 -8.20 18.01 -1.29
CA ILE A 214 -9.34 17.57 -0.50
C ILE A 214 -9.60 18.56 0.63
N THR A 215 -10.82 19.09 0.69
CA THR A 215 -11.23 20.10 1.68
C THR A 215 -12.58 19.76 2.32
N THR A 216 -12.90 20.41 3.44
CA THR A 216 -14.30 20.53 3.88
C THR A 216 -15.01 21.62 3.08
N THR A 217 -16.30 21.83 3.35
CA THR A 217 -17.08 22.97 2.83
C THR A 217 -16.99 24.24 3.70
N GLN A 218 -16.12 24.27 4.72
CA GLN A 218 -15.99 25.38 5.69
C GLN A 218 -15.13 26.53 5.15
N THR A 219 -15.75 27.36 4.30
CA THR A 219 -15.08 28.46 3.59
C THR A 219 -14.97 29.77 4.40
N ASP A 220 -15.56 29.83 5.60
CA ASP A 220 -15.49 30.97 6.53
C ASP A 220 -14.12 31.13 7.21
N THR A 221 -13.15 30.29 6.84
CA THR A 221 -11.83 30.17 7.48
C THR A 221 -10.73 30.96 6.76
N PHE A 222 -11.07 31.67 5.68
CA PHE A 222 -10.13 32.47 4.89
C PHE A 222 -10.81 33.67 4.22
N ASP A 223 -10.01 34.66 3.83
CA ASP A 223 -10.50 35.85 3.13
C ASP A 223 -10.70 35.58 1.63
N GLY A 224 -11.79 36.12 1.06
CA GLY A 224 -12.09 36.04 -0.38
C GLY A 224 -13.11 34.95 -0.73
N THR A 225 -13.16 34.55 -2.00
CA THR A 225 -14.03 33.47 -2.47
C THR A 225 -13.24 32.19 -2.70
N GLU A 226 -13.86 31.04 -2.45
CA GLU A 226 -13.27 29.72 -2.73
C GLU A 226 -12.84 29.61 -4.21
N GLU A 227 -13.68 30.08 -5.14
CA GLU A 227 -13.36 30.09 -6.57
C GLU A 227 -12.05 30.84 -6.88
N ALA A 228 -11.86 32.04 -6.32
CA ALA A 228 -10.64 32.82 -6.53
C ALA A 228 -9.42 32.16 -5.86
N LEU A 229 -9.62 31.53 -4.70
CA LEU A 229 -8.58 30.80 -3.98
C LEU A 229 -8.10 29.59 -4.81
N LEU A 230 -9.03 28.77 -5.29
CA LEU A 230 -8.73 27.56 -6.07
C LEU A 230 -8.13 27.91 -7.44
N ARG A 231 -8.63 28.96 -8.09
CA ARG A 231 -8.06 29.46 -9.35
C ARG A 231 -6.60 29.88 -9.17
N GLY A 232 -6.30 30.68 -8.15
CA GLY A 232 -4.92 31.12 -7.88
C GLY A 232 -3.97 29.98 -7.55
N TRP A 233 -4.45 28.96 -6.83
CA TRP A 233 -3.68 27.73 -6.56
C TRP A 233 -3.39 26.96 -7.86
N THR A 234 -4.42 26.78 -8.69
CA THR A 234 -4.34 26.05 -9.96
C THR A 234 -3.40 26.74 -10.95
N GLU A 235 -3.44 28.08 -11.05
CA GLU A 235 -2.52 28.87 -11.88
C GLU A 235 -1.08 28.76 -11.37
N ARG A 236 -0.85 28.76 -10.06
CA ARG A 236 0.49 28.62 -9.47
C ARG A 236 1.07 27.24 -9.72
N LEU A 237 0.27 26.17 -9.59
CA LEU A 237 0.72 24.81 -9.89
C LEU A 237 1.12 24.66 -11.37
N GLN A 238 0.30 25.17 -12.30
CA GLN A 238 0.61 25.11 -13.73
C GLN A 238 1.90 25.86 -14.11
N ALA A 239 2.33 26.85 -13.32
CA ALA A 239 3.56 27.58 -13.54
C ALA A 239 4.82 26.87 -12.98
N LEU A 240 4.67 25.74 -12.28
CA LEU A 240 5.81 25.01 -11.72
C LEU A 240 6.70 24.40 -12.83
N PRO A 241 8.04 24.46 -12.67
CA PRO A 241 8.95 23.72 -13.53
C PRO A 241 8.90 22.22 -13.17
N MET A 242 8.12 21.46 -13.93
CA MET A 242 7.88 20.03 -13.73
C MET A 242 8.56 19.19 -14.81
N GLU A 243 8.94 17.96 -14.49
CA GLU A 243 9.36 17.00 -15.51
C GLU A 243 8.13 16.34 -16.16
N GLY A 244 7.15 15.95 -15.34
CA GLY A 244 5.86 15.49 -15.80
C GLY A 244 4.93 16.63 -16.24
N SER A 245 3.71 16.27 -16.63
CA SER A 245 2.66 17.21 -17.03
C SER A 245 1.37 16.95 -16.28
N PHE A 246 0.64 18.00 -15.89
CA PHE A 246 -0.66 17.84 -15.27
C PHE A 246 -1.67 17.31 -16.30
N ALA A 247 -2.14 16.08 -16.10
CA ALA A 247 -3.34 15.58 -16.75
C ALA A 247 -4.58 16.23 -16.14
N GLY A 248 -4.56 16.52 -14.83
CA GLY A 248 -5.59 17.30 -14.19
C GLY A 248 -5.25 17.80 -12.80
N ILE A 249 -5.95 18.86 -12.41
CA ILE A 249 -5.94 19.46 -11.08
C ILE A 249 -7.39 19.51 -10.61
N LEU A 250 -7.66 18.91 -9.47
CA LEU A 250 -9.00 18.60 -8.97
C LEU A 250 -9.20 19.17 -7.58
N HIS A 251 -10.47 19.33 -7.21
CA HIS A 251 -10.90 19.71 -5.87
C HIS A 251 -12.04 18.81 -5.43
N THR A 252 -11.79 17.99 -4.41
CA THR A 252 -12.79 17.08 -3.83
C THR A 252 -13.25 17.57 -2.46
N LYS A 253 -14.57 17.53 -2.23
CA LYS A 253 -15.19 17.89 -0.95
C LYS A 253 -15.36 16.65 -0.08
N ASN A 254 -15.04 16.79 1.21
CA ASN A 254 -15.20 15.77 2.22
C ASN A 254 -15.51 16.40 3.59
N ASP A 255 -16.77 16.36 4.00
CA ASP A 255 -17.25 16.84 5.30
C ASP A 255 -17.37 15.71 6.35
N THR A 256 -16.96 14.49 6.00
CA THR A 256 -17.02 13.37 6.94
C THR A 256 -16.09 13.59 8.14
N LEU A 257 -16.54 13.16 9.33
CA LEU A 257 -15.74 13.26 10.56
C LEU A 257 -14.56 12.28 10.58
N ALA A 258 -14.64 11.22 9.77
CA ALA A 258 -13.58 10.25 9.63
C ALA A 258 -12.40 10.87 8.88
N ASP A 259 -11.19 10.38 9.15
CA ASP A 259 -9.99 10.82 8.45
C ASP A 259 -9.92 10.30 7.01
N ALA A 260 -10.64 9.21 6.73
CA ALA A 260 -10.70 8.64 5.40
C ALA A 260 -11.31 9.64 4.41
N VAL A 261 -10.72 9.73 3.22
CA VAL A 261 -11.28 10.52 2.14
C VAL A 261 -12.52 9.80 1.59
N LYS A 262 -13.65 10.50 1.65
CA LYS A 262 -14.87 10.15 0.94
C LYS A 262 -15.11 11.24 -0.09
N ASP A 263 -15.26 10.84 -1.35
CA ASP A 263 -15.62 11.75 -2.42
C ASP A 263 -17.10 12.14 -2.26
N GLU A 264 -17.36 13.38 -1.85
CA GLU A 264 -18.71 13.96 -1.75
C GLU A 264 -18.96 14.98 -2.89
N GLY A 265 -18.12 14.93 -3.93
CA GLY A 265 -18.18 15.79 -5.11
C GLY A 265 -16.78 16.27 -5.48
N THR A 266 -16.42 16.08 -6.76
CA THR A 266 -15.12 16.46 -7.32
C THR A 266 -15.30 17.44 -8.47
N ASP A 267 -14.70 18.63 -8.35
CA ASP A 267 -14.66 19.67 -9.37
C ASP A 267 -13.33 19.58 -10.16
N ILE A 268 -13.40 19.63 -11.49
CA ILE A 268 -12.21 19.68 -12.35
C ILE A 268 -11.79 21.15 -12.50
N LEU A 269 -10.67 21.53 -11.88
CA LEU A 269 -10.12 22.88 -11.97
C LEU A 269 -9.26 23.07 -13.22
N PHE A 270 -8.60 21.99 -13.68
CA PHE A 270 -7.82 21.96 -14.91
C PHE A 270 -7.77 20.55 -15.50
N GLY A 271 -7.78 20.44 -16.82
CA GLY A 271 -7.55 19.18 -17.54
C GLY A 271 -8.70 18.19 -17.42
N ARG A 272 -8.40 16.99 -16.91
CA ARG A 272 -9.34 15.85 -16.81
C ARG A 272 -9.19 15.13 -15.47
N GLU A 273 -10.18 14.34 -15.10
CA GLU A 273 -10.23 13.60 -13.83
C GLU A 273 -9.39 12.30 -13.76
N HIS A 274 -8.75 11.92 -14.87
CA HIS A 274 -7.99 10.67 -14.97
C HIS A 274 -6.71 10.83 -15.81
N PHE A 275 -5.78 9.91 -15.67
CA PHE A 275 -4.68 9.70 -16.63
C PHE A 275 -4.57 8.23 -17.01
N TYR A 276 -3.61 7.90 -17.88
CA TYR A 276 -3.35 6.51 -18.26
C TYR A 276 -1.97 6.05 -17.82
N GLU A 277 -1.92 4.84 -17.26
CA GLU A 277 -0.69 4.10 -16.97
C GLU A 277 -0.67 2.82 -17.80
N GLU A 278 0.53 2.31 -18.08
CA GLU A 278 0.71 1.06 -18.81
C GLU A 278 1.40 0.01 -17.92
N LEU A 279 0.86 -1.20 -17.90
CA LEU A 279 1.46 -2.39 -17.26
C LEU A 279 1.38 -3.57 -18.22
N LEU A 280 2.53 -4.21 -18.51
CA LEU A 280 2.61 -5.41 -19.35
C LEU A 280 1.90 -5.28 -20.71
N GLY A 281 1.96 -4.10 -21.32
CA GLY A 281 1.35 -3.80 -22.63
C GLY A 281 -0.15 -3.50 -22.60
N LEU A 282 -0.77 -3.49 -21.41
CA LEU A 282 -2.16 -3.08 -21.20
C LEU A 282 -2.22 -1.67 -20.65
N ARG A 283 -3.28 -0.94 -21.01
CA ARG A 283 -3.48 0.46 -20.63
C ARG A 283 -4.61 0.58 -19.61
N PHE A 284 -4.34 1.24 -18.50
CA PHE A 284 -5.27 1.40 -17.38
C PHE A 284 -5.59 2.87 -17.15
N GLN A 285 -6.88 3.18 -17.04
CA GLN A 285 -7.37 4.50 -16.64
C GLN A 285 -7.28 4.64 -15.11
N ILE A 286 -6.58 5.68 -14.64
CA ILE A 286 -6.31 5.93 -13.23
C ILE A 286 -6.98 7.24 -12.80
N SER A 287 -7.80 7.19 -11.75
CA SER A 287 -8.44 8.34 -11.11
C SER A 287 -7.86 8.56 -9.69
N PRO A 288 -8.18 9.67 -9.00
CA PRO A 288 -7.64 9.98 -7.67
C PRO A 288 -7.85 8.87 -6.65
N PHE A 289 -9.07 8.30 -6.61
CA PHE A 289 -9.48 7.33 -5.60
C PHE A 289 -9.43 5.87 -6.05
N SER A 290 -9.28 5.57 -7.36
CA SER A 290 -9.23 4.19 -7.84
C SER A 290 -8.05 3.41 -7.27
N PHE A 291 -8.24 2.15 -6.86
CA PHE A 291 -7.12 1.33 -6.43
C PHE A 291 -6.22 0.98 -7.63
N PHE A 292 -4.92 1.16 -7.44
CA PHE A 292 -3.88 0.74 -8.38
C PHE A 292 -2.59 0.50 -7.60
N GLN A 293 -1.75 -0.41 -8.08
CA GLN A 293 -0.49 -0.71 -7.40
C GLN A 293 0.39 0.53 -7.29
N THR A 294 0.89 0.82 -6.08
CA THR A 294 1.62 2.07 -5.86
C THR A 294 3.03 2.09 -6.44
N ASN A 295 3.50 0.96 -6.97
CA ASN A 295 4.80 0.77 -7.61
C ASN A 295 4.56 0.10 -8.97
N SER A 296 4.43 0.88 -10.05
CA SER A 296 4.05 0.36 -11.37
C SER A 296 5.05 -0.69 -11.87
N LEU A 297 6.36 -0.43 -11.79
CA LEU A 297 7.38 -1.36 -12.28
C LEU A 297 7.50 -2.60 -11.40
N GLY A 298 7.33 -2.44 -10.08
CA GLY A 298 7.25 -3.60 -9.19
C GLY A 298 6.03 -4.47 -9.48
N ALA A 299 4.89 -3.85 -9.84
CA ALA A 299 3.68 -4.57 -10.21
C ALA A 299 3.89 -5.41 -11.49
N GLU A 300 4.63 -4.90 -12.49
CA GLU A 300 4.98 -5.68 -13.68
C GLU A 300 5.71 -6.98 -13.29
N VAL A 301 6.72 -6.91 -12.41
CA VAL A 301 7.48 -8.08 -11.93
C VAL A 301 6.59 -9.03 -11.11
N LEU A 302 5.75 -8.48 -10.22
CA LEU A 302 4.80 -9.28 -9.44
C LEU A 302 3.87 -10.06 -10.35
N TYR A 303 3.29 -9.40 -11.35
CA TYR A 303 2.33 -10.00 -12.26
C TYR A 303 2.98 -10.97 -13.24
N GLU A 304 4.21 -10.73 -13.68
CA GLU A 304 4.99 -11.71 -14.44
C GLU A 304 5.21 -13.00 -13.62
N LYS A 305 5.59 -12.88 -12.34
CA LYS A 305 5.74 -14.03 -11.45
C LYS A 305 4.39 -14.72 -11.19
N THR A 306 3.30 -13.98 -11.01
CA THR A 306 1.95 -14.55 -10.91
C THR A 306 1.59 -15.34 -12.18
N ARG A 307 1.82 -14.78 -13.37
CA ARG A 307 1.60 -15.49 -14.66
C ARG A 307 2.44 -16.74 -14.78
N GLU A 308 3.71 -16.68 -14.40
CA GLU A 308 4.61 -17.83 -14.37
C GLU A 308 4.05 -18.94 -13.47
N TYR A 309 3.58 -18.57 -12.27
CA TYR A 309 2.99 -19.53 -11.32
C TYR A 309 1.65 -20.06 -11.77
N VAL A 310 0.87 -19.29 -12.53
CA VAL A 310 -0.39 -19.75 -13.15
C VAL A 310 -0.11 -20.77 -14.27
N GLY A 311 1.00 -20.61 -15.00
CA GLY A 311 1.42 -21.55 -16.05
C GLY A 311 0.58 -21.46 -17.32
N GLU A 312 0.44 -22.59 -18.04
CA GLU A 312 -0.34 -22.64 -19.30
C GLU A 312 -1.84 -22.50 -19.04
N THR A 313 -2.45 -21.47 -19.61
CA THR A 313 -3.89 -21.15 -19.46
C THR A 313 -4.69 -21.24 -20.74
N LYS A 314 -4.07 -21.64 -21.86
CA LYS A 314 -4.80 -21.78 -23.12
C LYS A 314 -5.95 -22.78 -22.97
N GLY A 315 -7.17 -22.33 -23.27
CA GLY A 315 -8.38 -23.16 -23.14
C GLY A 315 -8.84 -23.38 -21.70
N LYS A 316 -8.41 -22.54 -20.74
CA LYS A 316 -8.81 -22.61 -19.34
C LYS A 316 -9.69 -21.43 -18.93
N VAL A 317 -10.65 -21.72 -18.05
CA VAL A 317 -11.42 -20.71 -17.30
C VAL A 317 -10.69 -20.37 -16.01
N VAL A 318 -10.38 -19.09 -15.81
CA VAL A 318 -9.67 -18.59 -14.63
C VAL A 318 -10.59 -17.73 -13.78
N PHE A 319 -10.66 -17.99 -12.48
CA PHE A 319 -11.30 -17.08 -11.53
C PHE A 319 -10.26 -16.22 -10.84
N ASP A 320 -10.44 -14.90 -10.90
CA ASP A 320 -9.66 -13.89 -10.18
C ASP A 320 -10.53 -13.39 -9.00
N LEU A 321 -10.30 -13.92 -7.81
CA LEU A 321 -11.10 -13.57 -6.63
C LEU A 321 -10.40 -12.45 -5.86
N TYR A 322 -11.19 -11.44 -5.47
CA TYR A 322 -10.71 -10.16 -4.93
C TYR A 322 -9.97 -9.33 -5.99
N SER A 323 -10.55 -9.29 -7.20
CA SER A 323 -9.87 -8.79 -8.40
C SER A 323 -9.62 -7.27 -8.41
N GLY A 324 -10.21 -6.51 -7.49
CA GLY A 324 -10.07 -5.05 -7.45
C GLY A 324 -10.51 -4.41 -8.77
N THR A 325 -9.63 -3.61 -9.37
CA THR A 325 -9.84 -3.00 -10.70
C THR A 325 -9.56 -3.96 -11.87
N GLY A 326 -9.46 -5.26 -11.59
CA GLY A 326 -9.30 -6.33 -12.57
C GLY A 326 -7.94 -6.37 -13.23
N THR A 327 -6.88 -5.91 -12.55
CA THR A 327 -5.54 -5.82 -13.15
C THR A 327 -4.99 -7.22 -13.45
N ILE A 328 -5.07 -8.16 -12.50
CA ILE A 328 -4.64 -9.56 -12.69
C ILE A 328 -5.51 -10.23 -13.76
N ALA A 329 -6.83 -10.12 -13.66
CA ALA A 329 -7.74 -10.67 -14.65
C ALA A 329 -7.42 -10.24 -16.08
N GLN A 330 -7.20 -8.94 -16.31
CA GLN A 330 -6.87 -8.41 -17.63
C GLN A 330 -5.50 -8.87 -18.13
N ILE A 331 -4.52 -9.03 -17.24
CA ILE A 331 -3.19 -9.55 -17.59
C ILE A 331 -3.23 -11.03 -18.00
N LEU A 332 -4.14 -11.82 -17.42
CA LEU A 332 -4.34 -13.23 -17.75
C LEU A 332 -5.24 -13.44 -18.97
N ALA A 333 -6.10 -12.49 -19.29
CA ALA A 333 -7.09 -12.62 -20.37
C ALA A 333 -6.50 -12.95 -21.76
N PRO A 334 -5.37 -12.36 -22.21
CA PRO A 334 -4.78 -12.71 -23.50
C PRO A 334 -4.31 -14.16 -23.64
N VAL A 335 -4.15 -14.87 -22.53
CA VAL A 335 -3.65 -16.25 -22.48
C VAL A 335 -4.64 -17.25 -21.91
N ALA A 336 -5.86 -16.82 -21.54
CA ALA A 336 -6.93 -17.67 -21.01
C ALA A 336 -8.09 -17.81 -22.00
N GLU A 337 -8.95 -18.83 -21.84
CA GLU A 337 -10.21 -18.88 -22.59
C GLU A 337 -11.17 -17.80 -22.08
N LYS A 338 -11.35 -17.76 -20.77
CA LYS A 338 -12.21 -16.80 -20.07
C LYS A 338 -11.62 -16.48 -18.70
N VAL A 339 -11.77 -15.23 -18.26
CA VAL A 339 -11.42 -14.81 -16.90
C VAL A 339 -12.61 -14.17 -16.21
N VAL A 340 -12.96 -14.67 -15.02
CA VAL A 340 -14.05 -14.13 -14.19
C VAL A 340 -13.46 -13.48 -12.95
N GLY A 341 -13.58 -12.16 -12.85
CA GLY A 341 -13.17 -11.38 -11.68
C GLY A 341 -14.32 -11.18 -10.70
N VAL A 342 -14.08 -11.37 -9.40
CA VAL A 342 -15.05 -11.07 -8.34
C VAL A 342 -14.48 -10.04 -7.39
N GLU A 343 -15.20 -8.93 -7.19
CA GLU A 343 -14.78 -7.80 -6.35
C GLU A 343 -15.98 -7.24 -5.57
N ILE A 344 -15.80 -6.89 -4.30
CA ILE A 344 -16.88 -6.41 -3.44
C ILE A 344 -17.23 -4.94 -3.69
N VAL A 345 -16.26 -4.14 -4.15
CA VAL A 345 -16.41 -2.71 -4.46
C VAL A 345 -16.96 -2.54 -5.88
N GLY A 346 -18.21 -2.10 -5.99
CA GLY A 346 -18.89 -1.93 -7.28
C GLY A 346 -18.17 -0.95 -8.22
N GLU A 347 -17.64 0.15 -7.67
CA GLU A 347 -16.87 1.14 -8.43
C GLU A 347 -15.59 0.55 -9.04
N ALA A 348 -14.95 -0.41 -8.36
CA ALA A 348 -13.78 -1.10 -8.87
C ALA A 348 -14.14 -2.07 -10.01
N VAL A 349 -15.31 -2.71 -9.92
CA VAL A 349 -15.87 -3.57 -10.99
C VAL A 349 -16.19 -2.77 -12.25
N GLU A 350 -16.81 -1.60 -12.13
CA GLU A 350 -17.07 -0.76 -13.30
C GLU A 350 -15.76 -0.28 -13.94
N ALA A 351 -14.79 0.14 -13.13
CA ALA A 351 -13.45 0.49 -13.63
C ALA A 351 -12.77 -0.71 -14.32
N ALA A 352 -12.94 -1.93 -13.82
CA ALA A 352 -12.41 -3.14 -14.44
C ALA A 352 -13.05 -3.40 -15.81
N ARG A 353 -14.37 -3.24 -15.94
CA ARG A 353 -15.10 -3.38 -17.21
C ARG A 353 -14.66 -2.34 -18.23
N GLU A 354 -14.54 -1.08 -17.82
CA GLU A 354 -14.08 0.00 -18.69
C GLU A 354 -12.65 -0.26 -19.19
N ASN A 355 -11.74 -0.67 -18.31
CA ASN A 355 -10.36 -0.99 -18.67
C ASN A 355 -10.28 -2.21 -19.60
N ALA A 356 -11.04 -3.27 -19.33
CA ALA A 356 -11.07 -4.45 -20.19
C ALA A 356 -11.61 -4.12 -21.60
N ALA A 357 -12.68 -3.33 -21.68
CA ALA A 357 -13.22 -2.87 -22.97
C ALA A 357 -12.20 -2.01 -23.74
N ARG A 358 -11.47 -1.11 -23.05
CA ARG A 358 -10.41 -0.29 -23.65
C ARG A 358 -9.23 -1.12 -24.16
N ASN A 359 -8.89 -2.19 -23.46
CA ASN A 359 -7.84 -3.12 -23.87
C ASN A 359 -8.33 -4.16 -24.90
N GLY A 360 -9.59 -4.10 -25.34
CA GLY A 360 -10.16 -5.04 -26.30
C GLY A 360 -10.32 -6.46 -25.77
N LEU A 361 -10.40 -6.62 -24.44
CA LEU A 361 -10.49 -7.91 -23.75
C LEU A 361 -11.95 -8.35 -23.63
N GLY A 362 -12.45 -9.01 -24.67
CA GLY A 362 -13.84 -9.51 -24.71
C GLY A 362 -14.10 -10.79 -23.90
N ASN A 363 -13.05 -11.40 -23.32
CA ASN A 363 -13.13 -12.64 -22.54
C ASN A 363 -12.96 -12.42 -21.03
N CYS A 364 -13.07 -11.17 -20.55
CA CYS A 364 -13.16 -10.84 -19.13
C CYS A 364 -14.61 -10.61 -18.72
N GLU A 365 -15.02 -11.19 -17.61
CA GLU A 365 -16.28 -10.92 -16.93
C GLU A 365 -15.99 -10.45 -15.50
N PHE A 366 -16.67 -9.40 -15.04
CA PHE A 366 -16.49 -8.87 -13.68
C PHE A 366 -17.82 -8.80 -12.93
N LEU A 367 -17.82 -9.38 -11.72
CA LEU A 367 -18.98 -9.51 -10.85
C LEU A 367 -18.77 -8.71 -9.56
N ALA A 368 -19.76 -7.86 -9.25
CA ALA A 368 -19.77 -7.09 -8.02
C ALA A 368 -20.44 -7.90 -6.89
N GLY A 369 -19.67 -8.21 -5.85
CA GLY A 369 -20.19 -8.86 -4.65
C GLY A 369 -19.12 -9.44 -3.74
N ASP A 370 -19.53 -9.77 -2.51
CA ASP A 370 -18.68 -10.47 -1.56
C ASP A 370 -18.36 -11.87 -2.11
N VAL A 371 -17.08 -12.22 -2.23
CA VAL A 371 -16.60 -13.56 -2.64
C VAL A 371 -17.30 -14.66 -1.83
N LEU A 372 -17.58 -14.44 -0.54
CA LEU A 372 -18.30 -15.40 0.28
C LEU A 372 -19.71 -15.73 -0.25
N LYS A 373 -20.37 -14.80 -0.93
CA LYS A 373 -21.72 -14.96 -1.50
C LYS A 373 -21.65 -15.37 -2.97
N VAL A 374 -20.89 -14.62 -3.78
CA VAL A 374 -20.84 -14.78 -5.24
C VAL A 374 -20.35 -16.18 -5.62
N VAL A 375 -19.44 -16.77 -4.84
CA VAL A 375 -18.94 -18.13 -5.11
C VAL A 375 -20.05 -19.19 -5.16
N ASP A 376 -21.16 -19.02 -4.44
CA ASP A 376 -22.29 -19.97 -4.50
C ASP A 376 -23.17 -19.76 -5.76
N GLU A 377 -23.10 -18.58 -6.37
CA GLU A 377 -23.92 -18.17 -7.53
C GLU A 377 -23.23 -18.46 -8.87
N LEU A 378 -21.93 -18.77 -8.84
CA LEU A 378 -21.15 -19.11 -10.04
C LEU A 378 -21.54 -20.50 -10.55
N GLU A 379 -22.23 -20.55 -11.69
CA GLU A 379 -22.59 -21.80 -12.36
C GLU A 379 -21.42 -22.45 -13.12
N GLU A 380 -20.47 -21.62 -13.56
CA GLU A 380 -19.28 -22.05 -14.28
C GLU A 380 -18.21 -22.58 -13.31
N LYS A 381 -17.46 -23.60 -13.74
CA LYS A 381 -16.37 -24.18 -12.95
C LYS A 381 -15.03 -23.66 -13.46
N PRO A 382 -14.18 -23.10 -12.59
CA PRO A 382 -12.85 -22.69 -12.98
C PRO A 382 -11.93 -23.91 -13.14
N ASP A 383 -10.96 -23.80 -14.03
CA ASP A 383 -9.81 -24.70 -14.09
C ASP A 383 -8.72 -24.28 -13.11
N LEU A 384 -8.65 -22.98 -12.81
CA LEU A 384 -7.65 -22.34 -11.96
C LEU A 384 -8.24 -21.14 -11.21
N ILE A 385 -7.77 -20.92 -9.98
CA ILE A 385 -8.15 -19.76 -9.16
C ILE A 385 -6.91 -18.93 -8.81
N VAL A 386 -6.99 -17.63 -9.02
CA VAL A 386 -6.06 -16.64 -8.49
C VAL A 386 -6.74 -15.90 -7.33
N LEU A 387 -6.00 -15.73 -6.24
CA LEU A 387 -6.46 -15.11 -4.99
C LEU A 387 -5.58 -13.89 -4.70
N ASP A 388 -6.16 -12.69 -4.61
CA ASP A 388 -5.47 -11.47 -4.13
C ASP A 388 -6.26 -10.79 -3.00
N PRO A 389 -6.46 -11.48 -1.85
CA PRO A 389 -7.34 -11.01 -0.80
C PRO A 389 -6.82 -9.73 -0.11
N PRO A 390 -7.71 -9.00 0.60
CA PRO A 390 -7.31 -7.84 1.39
C PRO A 390 -6.28 -8.20 2.47
N ARG A 391 -5.69 -7.18 3.12
CA ARG A 391 -4.68 -7.37 4.19
C ARG A 391 -5.11 -8.34 5.30
N ASP A 392 -6.40 -8.49 5.57
CA ASP A 392 -6.89 -9.41 6.59
C ASP A 392 -6.95 -10.87 6.14
N GLY A 393 -6.60 -11.17 4.89
CA GLY A 393 -6.66 -12.48 4.27
C GLY A 393 -8.08 -12.88 3.84
N ILE A 394 -8.25 -14.15 3.53
CA ILE A 394 -9.53 -14.73 3.13
C ILE A 394 -10.40 -14.90 4.36
N HIS A 395 -11.68 -14.53 4.25
CA HIS A 395 -12.64 -14.79 5.32
C HIS A 395 -12.75 -16.31 5.56
N PRO A 396 -12.69 -16.82 6.81
CA PRO A 396 -12.65 -18.26 7.08
C PRO A 396 -13.78 -19.08 6.45
N LYS A 397 -14.99 -18.52 6.36
CA LYS A 397 -16.12 -19.16 5.68
C LYS A 397 -15.98 -19.22 4.16
N ALA A 398 -15.23 -18.29 3.55
CA ALA A 398 -15.03 -18.25 2.11
C ALA A 398 -13.97 -19.27 1.66
N ILE A 399 -12.95 -19.53 2.50
CA ILE A 399 -11.91 -20.54 2.24
C ILE A 399 -12.54 -21.88 1.85
N GLY A 400 -13.45 -22.42 2.67
CA GLY A 400 -14.10 -23.70 2.37
C GLY A 400 -14.86 -23.71 1.04
N LYS A 401 -15.54 -22.61 0.70
CA LYS A 401 -16.29 -22.47 -0.55
C LYS A 401 -15.38 -22.42 -1.78
N ILE A 402 -14.29 -21.66 -1.69
CA ILE A 402 -13.27 -21.59 -2.74
C ILE A 402 -12.68 -22.98 -2.98
N LEU A 403 -12.35 -23.71 -1.90
CA LEU A 403 -11.77 -25.05 -2.01
C LEU A 403 -12.75 -26.09 -2.57
N ASN A 404 -14.07 -25.87 -2.44
CA ASN A 404 -15.10 -26.77 -3.00
C ASN A 404 -15.15 -26.78 -4.53
N PHE A 405 -14.62 -25.75 -5.22
CA PHE A 405 -14.42 -25.83 -6.67
C PHE A 405 -13.47 -26.97 -7.04
N GLY A 406 -12.56 -27.34 -6.13
CA GLY A 406 -11.72 -28.51 -6.27
C GLY A 406 -10.69 -28.41 -7.38
N VAL A 407 -10.29 -27.19 -7.76
CA VAL A 407 -9.30 -26.92 -8.80
C VAL A 407 -7.98 -27.64 -8.54
N SER A 408 -7.28 -28.00 -9.60
CA SER A 408 -6.00 -28.71 -9.46
C SER A 408 -4.87 -27.79 -8.98
N HIS A 409 -5.03 -26.47 -9.18
CA HIS A 409 -3.98 -25.48 -9.01
C HIS A 409 -4.57 -24.10 -8.68
N MET A 410 -3.95 -23.40 -7.74
CA MET A 410 -4.29 -22.04 -7.33
C MET A 410 -3.02 -21.20 -7.20
N VAL A 411 -3.14 -19.90 -7.42
CA VAL A 411 -2.09 -18.92 -7.13
C VAL A 411 -2.61 -17.91 -6.11
N TYR A 412 -1.88 -17.73 -5.00
CA TYR A 412 -2.23 -16.78 -3.95
C TYR A 412 -1.21 -15.65 -3.93
N VAL A 413 -1.65 -14.42 -4.18
CA VAL A 413 -0.90 -13.17 -4.01
C VAL A 413 -1.29 -12.54 -2.68
N SER A 414 -0.30 -12.12 -1.87
CA SER A 414 -0.55 -11.56 -0.54
C SER A 414 0.37 -10.42 -0.17
N CYS A 415 -0.25 -9.31 0.24
CA CYS A 415 0.45 -8.15 0.81
C CYS A 415 0.76 -8.26 2.31
N LYS A 416 0.35 -9.37 2.96
CA LYS A 416 0.55 -9.59 4.39
C LYS A 416 0.83 -11.07 4.71
N PRO A 417 2.12 -11.46 4.75
CA PRO A 417 2.60 -12.80 5.08
C PRO A 417 1.96 -13.47 6.30
N THR A 418 1.61 -12.73 7.35
CA THR A 418 0.95 -13.32 8.53
C THR A 418 -0.48 -13.79 8.27
N SER A 419 -1.22 -13.10 7.39
CA SER A 419 -2.57 -13.54 7.00
C SER A 419 -2.47 -14.72 6.02
N LEU A 420 -1.52 -14.65 5.08
CA LEU A 420 -1.19 -15.77 4.19
C LEU A 420 -0.89 -17.05 4.99
N ALA A 421 0.04 -17.02 5.94
CA ALA A 421 0.40 -18.19 6.75
C ALA A 421 -0.82 -18.79 7.48
N ARG A 422 -1.71 -17.95 8.02
CA ARG A 422 -2.97 -18.38 8.65
C ARG A 422 -3.92 -19.04 7.65
N ASP A 423 -4.03 -18.51 6.44
CA ASP A 423 -4.93 -19.04 5.41
C ASP A 423 -4.40 -20.33 4.79
N LEU A 424 -3.08 -20.51 4.73
CA LEU A 424 -2.43 -21.72 4.23
C LEU A 424 -2.69 -22.95 5.12
N GLU A 425 -2.92 -22.79 6.42
CA GLU A 425 -3.25 -23.90 7.32
C GLU A 425 -4.52 -24.67 6.89
N PRO A 426 -5.71 -24.05 6.79
CA PRO A 426 -6.92 -24.74 6.35
C PRO A 426 -6.87 -25.15 4.87
N ILE A 427 -6.16 -24.42 4.01
CA ILE A 427 -5.97 -24.78 2.60
C ILE A 427 -5.18 -26.09 2.48
N GLN A 428 -4.10 -26.23 3.25
CA GLN A 428 -3.31 -27.46 3.26
C GLN A 428 -4.05 -28.62 3.91
N ALA A 429 -4.81 -28.36 4.97
CA ALA A 429 -5.68 -29.37 5.59
C ALA A 429 -6.76 -29.91 4.64
N ALA A 430 -7.16 -29.13 3.63
CA ALA A 430 -8.09 -29.54 2.58
C ALA A 430 -7.42 -30.31 1.41
N GLY A 431 -6.12 -30.60 1.50
CA GLY A 431 -5.40 -31.42 0.53
C GLY A 431 -4.63 -30.65 -0.53
N TYR A 432 -4.46 -29.34 -0.39
CA TYR A 432 -3.50 -28.59 -1.22
C TYR A 432 -2.11 -28.61 -0.59
N GLN A 433 -1.08 -28.47 -1.42
CA GLN A 433 0.30 -28.29 -0.97
C GLN A 433 0.84 -26.98 -1.53
N VAL A 434 1.71 -26.32 -0.77
CA VAL A 434 2.49 -25.21 -1.28
C VAL A 434 3.64 -25.78 -2.10
N ASP A 435 3.69 -25.45 -3.39
CA ASP A 435 4.76 -25.92 -4.27
C ASP A 435 5.92 -24.93 -4.27
N LYS A 436 5.60 -23.66 -4.56
CA LYS A 436 6.56 -22.60 -4.77
C LYS A 436 6.13 -21.32 -4.10
N VAL A 437 7.10 -20.58 -3.60
CA VAL A 437 6.89 -19.26 -2.99
C VAL A 437 7.95 -18.30 -3.49
N CYS A 438 7.51 -17.14 -3.96
CA CYS A 438 8.38 -16.04 -4.33
C CYS A 438 7.90 -14.75 -3.66
N CYS A 439 8.82 -13.98 -3.09
CA CYS A 439 8.52 -12.67 -2.53
C CYS A 439 8.78 -11.57 -3.57
N MET A 440 8.06 -10.46 -3.47
CA MET A 440 8.32 -9.27 -4.28
C MET A 440 8.39 -8.04 -3.39
N ASP A 441 9.48 -7.29 -3.49
CA ASP A 441 9.59 -6.00 -2.80
C ASP A 441 8.84 -4.90 -3.55
N MET A 442 7.52 -4.82 -3.35
CA MET A 442 6.71 -3.70 -3.85
C MET A 442 6.97 -2.38 -3.15
N PHE A 443 7.57 -2.41 -1.95
CA PHE A 443 7.70 -1.26 -1.07
C PHE A 443 9.11 -1.16 -0.48
N PRO A 444 10.12 -0.82 -1.32
CA PRO A 444 11.46 -0.51 -0.86
C PRO A 444 11.46 0.45 0.34
N HIS A 445 12.42 0.28 1.24
CA HIS A 445 12.56 1.07 2.47
C HIS A 445 11.45 0.90 3.52
N THR A 446 10.42 0.10 3.27
CA THR A 446 9.38 -0.23 4.25
C THR A 446 9.52 -1.67 4.75
N ALA A 447 8.71 -2.06 5.74
CA ALA A 447 8.67 -3.43 6.25
C ALA A 447 7.73 -4.37 5.49
N ASN A 448 6.91 -3.84 4.57
CA ASN A 448 5.95 -4.65 3.82
C ASN A 448 6.67 -5.42 2.71
N CYS A 449 6.09 -6.55 2.32
CA CYS A 449 6.55 -7.42 1.25
C CYS A 449 5.32 -8.12 0.66
N GLU A 450 5.24 -8.19 -0.67
CA GLU A 450 4.29 -9.05 -1.34
C GLU A 450 4.83 -10.48 -1.40
N THR A 451 3.93 -11.46 -1.48
CA THR A 451 4.27 -12.87 -1.59
C THR A 451 3.34 -13.55 -2.58
N VAL A 452 3.89 -14.27 -3.55
CA VAL A 452 3.17 -15.10 -4.51
C VAL A 452 3.41 -16.56 -4.16
N VAL A 453 2.33 -17.34 -4.06
CA VAL A 453 2.37 -18.75 -3.68
C VAL A 453 1.64 -19.59 -4.71
N SER A 454 2.31 -20.62 -5.23
CA SER A 454 1.69 -21.67 -6.06
C SER A 454 1.21 -22.81 -5.17
N LEU A 455 -0.03 -23.23 -5.36
CA LEU A 455 -0.68 -24.29 -4.60
C LEU A 455 -1.24 -25.35 -5.55
N THR A 456 -0.85 -26.61 -5.40
CA THR A 456 -1.46 -27.73 -6.14
C THR A 456 -2.20 -28.67 -5.24
N ARG A 457 -3.25 -29.31 -5.77
CA ARG A 457 -4.02 -30.31 -5.03
C ARG A 457 -3.30 -31.65 -5.06
N LYS A 458 -2.98 -32.22 -3.88
CA LYS A 458 -2.52 -33.61 -3.79
C LYS A 458 -3.65 -34.54 -4.23
N LYS A 459 -3.34 -35.41 -5.20
CA LYS A 459 -4.24 -36.46 -5.66
C LYS A 459 -4.40 -37.57 -4.62
#